data_AF-A0A6F8ZJP3-F1
#
_entry.id   AF-A0A6F8ZJP3-F1
#
_cell.length_a   1.000
_cell.length_b   1.000
_cell.length_c   1.000
_cell.angle_alpha   90.00
_cell.angle_beta   90.00
_cell.angle_gamma   90.00
#
_symmetry.space_group_name_H-M   'P 1'
#
loop_
_entity.id
_entity.type
_entity.pdbx_description
1 polymer ?
#
loop_
_entity_poly.entity_id
_entity_poly.type
_entity_poly.pdbx_seq_one_letter_code
_entity_poly.pdbx_strand_id
1 'polypeptide(L)'
;MSARPPRARHQVARFALVGLANNLLDLGVFNLLYLLQPTHDVTRLVGYNSVAVAVAVVNSYVWNTRWTFRQQIRPEGAARRRTLFFSYSVLKVFLNDTVLGVLAAALLTAHLLPAAAAGNLAKLLATFLTSVTSFLVMKFVVFA
;
A
#
# COMPACT_ATOMS: atom_id res chain seq x y z
N MET A 1 21.50 30.80 20.94
CA MET A 1 20.95 29.46 21.28
C MET A 1 19.67 29.26 20.46
N SER A 2 19.75 28.71 19.24
CA SER A 2 18.58 28.55 18.35
C SER A 2 17.84 27.25 18.68
N ALA A 3 16.65 27.38 19.25
CA ALA A 3 15.77 26.25 19.54
C ALA A 3 15.30 25.58 18.23
N ARG A 4 15.48 24.26 18.16
CA ARG A 4 15.20 23.37 17.01
C ARG A 4 13.77 23.50 16.48
N PRO A 5 13.50 23.31 15.16
CA PRO A 5 12.12 23.30 14.67
C PRO A 5 11.41 22.00 15.13
N PRO A 6 10.36 22.06 15.95
CA PRO A 6 9.66 20.88 16.48
C PRO A 6 8.66 20.27 15.48
N ARG A 7 8.76 20.56 14.18
CA ARG A 7 7.71 20.18 13.19
C ARG A 7 8.01 18.89 12.42
N ALA A 8 9.26 18.61 12.07
CA ALA A 8 9.62 17.47 11.22
C ALA A 8 9.44 16.12 11.92
N ARG A 9 9.87 16.00 13.19
CA ARG A 9 9.77 14.73 13.95
C ARG A 9 8.32 14.29 14.18
N HIS A 10 7.43 15.24 14.46
CA HIS A 10 6.01 14.95 14.65
C HIS A 10 5.32 14.55 13.34
N GLN A 11 5.75 15.09 12.20
CA GLN A 11 5.25 14.68 10.88
C GLN A 11 5.69 13.27 10.50
N VAL A 12 6.95 12.91 10.77
CA VAL A 12 7.45 11.55 10.58
C VAL A 12 6.65 10.55 11.42
N ALA A 13 6.39 10.88 12.70
CA ALA A 13 5.57 10.02 13.57
C ALA A 13 4.13 9.87 13.05
N ARG A 14 3.48 10.95 12.63
CA ARG A 14 2.12 10.90 12.03
C ARG A 14 2.11 10.10 10.73
N PHE A 15 3.09 10.30 9.87
CA PHE A 15 3.23 9.56 8.62
C PHE A 15 3.43 8.05 8.88
N ALA A 16 4.28 7.70 9.85
CA ALA A 16 4.48 6.31 10.25
C ALA A 16 3.19 5.68 10.79
N LEU A 17 2.44 6.41 11.64
CA LEU A 17 1.14 5.94 12.17
C LEU A 17 0.11 5.73 11.05
N VAL A 18 0.01 6.65 10.10
CA VAL A 18 -0.86 6.49 8.92
C VAL A 18 -0.42 5.30 8.08
N GLY A 19 0.89 5.09 7.90
CA GLY A 19 1.45 3.93 7.21
C GLY A 19 1.07 2.61 7.88
N LEU A 20 1.19 2.53 9.21
CA LEU A 20 0.77 1.37 9.99
C LEU A 20 -0.74 1.11 9.87
N ALA A 21 -1.56 2.16 9.99
CA ALA A 21 -3.01 2.04 9.82
C ALA A 21 -3.39 1.55 8.43
N ASN A 22 -2.70 2.04 7.38
CA ASN A 22 -2.93 1.58 6.01
C ASN A 22 -2.58 0.10 5.83
N ASN A 23 -1.45 -0.36 6.40
CA ASN A 23 -1.08 -1.78 6.33
C ASN A 23 -2.08 -2.67 7.06
N LEU A 24 -2.57 -2.24 8.23
CA LEU A 24 -3.60 -2.97 8.97
C LEU A 24 -4.93 -3.02 8.21
N LEU A 25 -5.34 -1.90 7.61
CA LEU A 25 -6.54 -1.87 6.76
C LEU A 25 -6.39 -2.76 5.54
N ASP A 26 -5.24 -2.73 4.88
CA ASP A 26 -4.98 -3.53 3.68
C ASP A 26 -5.02 -5.04 3.99
N LEU A 27 -4.35 -5.48 5.05
CA LEU A 27 -4.43 -6.89 5.49
C LEU A 27 -5.82 -7.25 6.00
N GLY A 28 -6.46 -6.36 6.77
CA GLY A 28 -7.77 -6.57 7.36
C GLY A 28 -8.87 -6.71 6.31
N VAL A 29 -8.92 -5.80 5.33
CA VAL A 29 -9.90 -5.85 4.23
C VAL A 29 -9.68 -7.08 3.36
N PHE A 30 -8.44 -7.41 3.02
CA PHE A 30 -8.13 -8.61 2.25
C PHE A 30 -8.61 -9.89 2.95
N ASN A 31 -8.29 -10.03 4.25
CA ASN A 31 -8.70 -11.20 5.02
C ASN A 31 -10.21 -11.22 5.29
N LEU A 32 -10.85 -10.06 5.45
CA LEU A 32 -12.30 -9.97 5.60
C LEU A 32 -13.00 -10.45 4.33
N LEU A 33 -12.56 -10.00 3.14
CA LEU A 33 -13.11 -10.46 1.87
C LEU A 33 -12.88 -11.96 1.66
N TYR A 34 -11.69 -12.46 2.03
CA TYR A 34 -11.41 -13.89 2.01
C TYR A 34 -12.30 -14.69 2.98
N LEU A 35 -12.52 -14.18 4.20
CA LEU A 35 -13.36 -14.84 5.21
C LEU A 35 -14.82 -14.92 4.74
N LEU A 36 -15.33 -13.84 4.14
CA LEU A 36 -16.68 -13.79 3.59
C LEU A 36 -16.87 -14.74 2.41
N GLN A 37 -15.83 -14.90 1.58
CA GLN A 37 -15.87 -15.75 0.41
C GLN A 37 -14.52 -16.46 0.19
N PRO A 38 -14.28 -17.58 0.91
CA PRO A 38 -13.04 -18.33 0.77
C PRO A 38 -12.84 -18.81 -0.67
N THR A 39 -11.58 -18.83 -1.12
CA THR A 39 -11.29 -19.14 -2.51
C THR A 39 -9.90 -19.72 -2.71
N HIS A 40 -9.76 -20.52 -3.75
CA HIS A 40 -8.49 -20.99 -4.32
C HIS A 40 -8.22 -20.32 -5.69
N ASP A 41 -9.11 -19.43 -6.13
CA ASP A 41 -9.01 -18.74 -7.40
C ASP A 41 -8.08 -17.54 -7.27
N VAL A 42 -6.97 -17.57 -8.01
CA VAL A 42 -5.96 -16.51 -8.03
C VAL A 42 -6.55 -15.17 -8.49
N THR A 43 -7.42 -15.18 -9.51
CA THR A 43 -8.05 -13.97 -10.03
C THR A 43 -8.93 -13.32 -8.96
N ARG A 44 -9.62 -14.14 -8.15
CA ARG A 44 -10.42 -13.64 -7.04
C ARG A 44 -9.54 -13.06 -5.92
N LEU A 45 -8.41 -13.70 -5.60
CA LEU A 45 -7.43 -13.17 -4.65
C LEU A 45 -6.84 -11.83 -5.10
N VAL A 46 -6.54 -11.68 -6.40
CA VAL A 46 -6.11 -10.40 -6.97
C VAL A 46 -7.21 -9.35 -6.78
N GLY A 47 -8.47 -9.67 -7.09
CA GLY A 47 -9.59 -8.76 -6.86
C GLY A 47 -9.73 -8.31 -5.39
N TYR A 48 -9.56 -9.23 -4.43
CA TYR A 48 -9.55 -8.88 -3.00
C TYR A 48 -8.40 -7.93 -2.66
N ASN A 49 -7.23 -8.14 -3.26
CA ASN A 49 -6.07 -7.26 -3.05
C ASN A 49 -6.30 -5.87 -3.63
N SER A 50 -6.84 -5.76 -4.84
CA SER A 50 -7.14 -4.47 -5.46
C SER A 50 -8.09 -3.64 -4.57
N VAL A 51 -9.15 -4.26 -4.03
CA VAL A 51 -10.08 -3.58 -3.12
C VAL A 51 -9.38 -3.15 -1.82
N ALA A 52 -8.59 -4.04 -1.23
CA ALA A 52 -7.87 -3.76 0.01
C ALA A 52 -6.88 -2.60 -0.14
N VAL A 53 -6.07 -2.61 -1.21
CA VAL A 53 -5.10 -1.55 -1.49
C VAL A 53 -5.83 -0.24 -1.80
N ALA A 54 -6.94 -0.27 -2.54
CA ALA A 54 -7.74 0.93 -2.81
C ALA A 54 -8.27 1.57 -1.51
N VAL A 55 -8.81 0.77 -0.58
CA VAL A 55 -9.27 1.25 0.73
C VAL A 55 -8.10 1.88 1.51
N ALA A 56 -6.93 1.22 1.54
CA ALA A 56 -5.75 1.74 2.21
C ALA A 56 -5.24 3.06 1.59
N VAL A 57 -5.29 3.19 0.26
CA VAL A 57 -4.91 4.42 -0.46
C VAL A 57 -5.87 5.56 -0.12
N VAL A 58 -7.18 5.31 -0.09
CA VAL A 58 -8.17 6.33 0.29
C VAL A 58 -7.97 6.77 1.75
N ASN A 59 -7.74 5.82 2.67
CA ASN A 59 -7.43 6.13 4.06
C ASN A 59 -6.16 6.99 4.18
N SER A 60 -5.09 6.59 3.46
CA SER A 60 -3.85 7.34 3.39
C SER A 60 -4.06 8.77 2.93
N TYR A 61 -4.85 8.97 1.87
CA TYR A 61 -5.14 10.28 1.32
C TYR A 61 -5.85 11.18 2.33
N VAL A 62 -6.89 10.64 2.99
CA VAL A 62 -7.69 11.37 3.98
C VAL A 62 -6.82 11.82 5.16
N TRP A 63 -6.07 10.91 5.77
CA TRP A 63 -5.27 11.23 6.95
C TRP A 63 -4.05 12.09 6.63
N ASN A 64 -3.38 11.84 5.50
CA ASN A 64 -2.23 12.66 5.11
C ASN A 64 -2.64 14.10 4.76
N THR A 65 -3.80 14.29 4.13
CA THR A 65 -4.31 15.63 3.79
C THR A 65 -4.87 16.36 5.02
N ARG A 66 -5.65 15.68 5.86
CA ARG A 66 -6.36 16.32 6.99
C ARG A 66 -5.52 16.44 8.26
N TRP A 67 -4.48 15.61 8.43
CA TRP A 67 -3.73 15.55 9.69
C TRP A 67 -2.21 15.70 9.52
N THR A 68 -1.57 14.88 8.67
CA THR A 68 -0.10 14.87 8.54
C THR A 68 0.42 16.17 7.93
N PHE A 69 -0.16 16.61 6.81
CA PHE A 69 0.32 17.74 6.02
C PHE A 69 -0.63 18.95 5.99
N ARG A 70 -1.64 18.97 6.88
CA ARG A 70 -2.68 20.01 6.91
C ARG A 70 -2.13 21.45 6.86
N GLN A 71 -1.01 21.71 7.53
CA GLN A 71 -0.39 23.04 7.63
C GLN A 71 0.47 23.44 6.41
N GLN A 72 0.71 22.53 5.47
CA GLN A 72 1.59 22.72 4.30
C GLN A 72 0.81 22.77 2.98
N ILE A 73 -0.51 22.62 3.02
CA ILE A 73 -1.38 22.73 1.85
C ILE A 73 -1.59 24.22 1.56
N ARG A 74 -0.75 24.79 0.69
CA ARG A 74 -1.09 26.02 -0.01
C ARG A 74 -2.18 25.71 -1.06
N PRO A 75 -3.14 26.61 -1.32
CA PRO A 75 -4.21 26.37 -2.31
C PRO A 75 -3.67 26.06 -3.70
N GLU A 76 -2.53 26.68 -4.05
CA GLU A 76 -1.85 26.50 -5.32
C GLU A 76 -1.19 25.12 -5.44
N GLY A 77 -1.56 24.36 -6.48
CA GLY A 77 -0.96 23.05 -6.79
C GLY A 77 -1.54 21.85 -6.01
N ALA A 78 -2.56 22.03 -5.17
CA ALA A 78 -3.21 20.95 -4.43
C ALA A 78 -3.81 19.88 -5.35
N ALA A 79 -4.42 20.29 -6.47
CA ALA A 79 -4.97 19.38 -7.48
C ALA A 79 -3.88 18.53 -8.14
N ARG A 80 -2.75 19.14 -8.54
CA ARG A 80 -1.61 18.42 -9.13
C ARG A 80 -1.02 17.37 -8.17
N ARG A 81 -0.87 17.70 -6.88
CA ARG A 81 -0.40 16.75 -5.85
C ARG A 81 -1.39 15.59 -5.65
N ARG A 82 -2.69 15.86 -5.70
CA ARG A 82 -3.74 14.83 -5.63
C ARG A 82 -3.67 13.89 -6.84
N THR A 83 -3.56 14.44 -8.05
CA THR A 83 -3.44 13.64 -9.27
C THR A 83 -2.18 12.78 -9.26
N LEU A 84 -1.02 13.35 -8.92
CA LEU A 84 0.24 12.60 -8.81
C LEU A 84 0.15 11.47 -7.77
N PHE A 85 -0.46 11.73 -6.61
CA PHE A 85 -0.66 10.70 -5.59
C PHE A 85 -1.55 9.56 -6.10
N PHE A 86 -2.64 9.89 -6.78
CA PHE A 86 -3.56 8.89 -7.32
C PHE A 86 -2.92 8.07 -8.46
N SER A 87 -2.23 8.73 -9.40
CA SER A 87 -1.47 8.06 -10.47
C SER A 87 -0.41 7.12 -9.91
N TYR A 88 0.36 7.55 -8.91
CA TYR A 88 1.33 6.70 -8.22
C TYR A 88 0.65 5.53 -7.50
N SER A 89 -0.50 5.76 -6.87
CA SER A 89 -1.26 4.72 -6.17
C SER A 89 -1.80 3.66 -7.12
N VAL A 90 -2.30 4.07 -8.29
CA VAL A 90 -2.76 3.14 -9.34
C VAL A 90 -1.61 2.26 -9.83
N LEU A 91 -0.44 2.86 -10.14
CA LEU A 91 0.73 2.09 -10.55
C LEU A 91 1.15 1.08 -9.46
N LYS A 92 1.13 1.50 -8.19
CA LYS A 92 1.44 0.63 -7.06
C LYS A 92 0.46 -0.53 -6.95
N VAL A 93 -0.85 -0.30 -7.15
CA VAL A 93 -1.87 -1.37 -7.17
C VAL A 93 -1.55 -2.39 -8.26
N PHE A 94 -1.35 -1.94 -9.51
CA PHE A 94 -1.06 -2.85 -10.62
C PHE A 94 0.20 -3.69 -10.39
N LEU A 95 1.27 -3.05 -9.91
CA LEU A 95 2.52 -3.77 -9.64
C LEU A 95 2.33 -4.79 -8.51
N ASN A 96 1.64 -4.41 -7.43
CA ASN A 96 1.38 -5.29 -6.30
C ASN A 96 0.46 -6.46 -6.66
N ASP A 97 -0.60 -6.21 -7.43
CA ASP A 97 -1.54 -7.23 -7.91
C ASP A 97 -0.86 -8.23 -8.85
N THR A 98 0.02 -7.76 -9.72
CA THR A 98 0.80 -8.63 -10.62
C THR A 98 1.70 -9.57 -9.81
N VAL A 99 2.46 -9.03 -8.86
CA VAL A 99 3.35 -9.85 -8.02
C VAL A 99 2.54 -10.81 -7.14
N LEU A 100 1.43 -10.36 -6.57
CA LEU A 100 0.55 -11.22 -5.78
C LEU A 100 -0.01 -12.36 -6.61
N GLY A 101 -0.52 -12.08 -7.81
CA GLY A 101 -1.10 -13.09 -8.69
C GLY A 101 -0.10 -14.19 -9.03
N VAL A 102 1.14 -13.82 -9.39
CA VAL A 102 2.23 -14.77 -9.66
C VAL A 102 2.57 -15.61 -8.43
N LEU A 103 2.73 -14.98 -7.27
CA LEU A 103 3.08 -15.68 -6.03
C LEU A 103 1.95 -16.59 -5.55
N ALA A 104 0.71 -16.13 -5.60
CA ALA A 104 -0.46 -16.91 -5.21
C ALA A 104 -0.63 -18.12 -6.13
N ALA A 105 -0.48 -17.95 -7.45
CA ALA A 105 -0.52 -19.06 -8.39
C ALA A 105 0.56 -20.11 -8.09
N ALA A 106 1.80 -19.67 -7.85
CA ALA A 106 2.89 -20.57 -7.51
C ALA A 106 2.64 -21.33 -6.20
N LEU A 107 2.24 -20.63 -5.13
CA LEU A 107 2.02 -21.21 -3.81
C LEU A 107 0.82 -22.17 -3.78
N LEU A 108 -0.28 -21.83 -4.46
CA LEU A 108 -1.46 -22.68 -4.55
C LEU A 108 -1.19 -23.92 -5.40
N THR A 109 -0.46 -23.77 -6.52
CA THR A 109 -0.09 -24.91 -7.38
C THR A 109 0.85 -25.88 -6.67
N ALA A 110 1.73 -25.37 -5.79
CA ALA A 110 2.64 -26.22 -5.02
C ALA A 110 1.92 -27.05 -3.92
N HIS A 111 0.66 -26.73 -3.57
CA HIS A 111 -0.13 -27.42 -2.53
C HIS A 111 0.56 -27.51 -1.16
N LEU A 112 1.53 -26.62 -0.89
CA LEU A 112 2.34 -26.64 0.34
C LEU A 112 1.63 -26.01 1.54
N LEU A 113 0.63 -25.17 1.29
CA LEU A 113 -0.03 -24.34 2.30
C LEU A 113 -1.55 -24.36 2.08
N PRO A 114 -2.36 -24.23 3.16
CA PRO A 114 -3.77 -23.90 3.03
C PRO A 114 -3.96 -22.62 2.22
N ALA A 115 -5.05 -22.52 1.44
CA ALA A 115 -5.25 -21.38 0.54
C ALA A 115 -5.23 -20.02 1.24
N ALA A 116 -5.75 -19.94 2.47
CA ALA A 116 -5.71 -18.73 3.28
C ALA A 116 -4.26 -18.32 3.63
N ALA A 117 -3.41 -19.28 3.97
CA ALA A 117 -2.00 -19.05 4.29
C ALA A 117 -1.20 -18.70 3.03
N ALA A 118 -1.46 -19.39 1.91
CA ALA A 118 -0.85 -19.08 0.62
C ALA A 118 -1.21 -17.65 0.16
N GLY A 119 -2.48 -17.24 0.27
CA GLY A 119 -2.93 -15.90 -0.08
C GLY A 119 -2.30 -14.80 0.78
N ASN A 120 -2.24 -15.01 2.11
CA ASN A 120 -1.59 -14.05 3.01
C ASN A 120 -0.08 -13.96 2.77
N LEU A 121 0.60 -15.09 2.57
CA LEU A 121 2.03 -15.12 2.27
C LEU A 121 2.32 -14.41 0.93
N ALA A 122 1.53 -14.70 -0.11
CA ALA A 122 1.64 -14.03 -1.40
C ALA A 122 1.46 -12.51 -1.26
N LYS A 123 0.46 -12.05 -0.49
CA LYS A 123 0.23 -10.61 -0.25
C LYS A 123 1.38 -9.93 0.49
N LEU A 124 1.90 -10.55 1.55
CA LEU A 124 3.02 -10.01 2.32
C LEU A 124 4.28 -9.90 1.46
N LEU A 125 4.62 -10.96 0.72
CA LEU A 125 5.76 -10.97 -0.18
C LEU A 125 5.59 -9.97 -1.34
N ALA A 126 4.40 -9.90 -1.93
CA ALA A 126 4.11 -8.94 -2.99
C ALA A 126 4.28 -7.50 -2.52
N THR A 127 3.77 -7.18 -1.32
CA THR A 127 3.92 -5.86 -0.71
C THR A 127 5.39 -5.53 -0.48
N PHE A 128 6.15 -6.46 0.10
CA PHE A 128 7.57 -6.27 0.35
C PHE A 128 8.37 -6.07 -0.94
N LEU A 129 8.20 -6.96 -1.93
CA LEU A 129 8.91 -6.88 -3.22
C LEU A 129 8.55 -5.61 -3.98
N THR A 130 7.26 -5.25 -4.05
CA THR A 130 6.81 -4.00 -4.70
C THR A 130 7.44 -2.78 -4.04
N SER A 131 7.57 -2.76 -2.72
CA SER A 131 8.24 -1.68 -1.98
C SER A 131 9.74 -1.61 -2.28
N VAL A 132 10.43 -2.74 -2.35
CA VAL A 132 11.86 -2.79 -2.71
C VAL A 132 12.07 -2.29 -4.13
N THR A 133 11.28 -2.77 -5.10
CA THR A 133 11.35 -2.30 -6.49
C THR A 133 11.08 -0.80 -6.60
N SER A 134 10.06 -0.30 -5.87
CA SER A 134 9.76 1.13 -5.82
C SER A 134 10.93 1.96 -5.31
N PHE A 135 11.62 1.46 -4.27
CA PHE A 135 12.81 2.13 -3.74
C PHE A 135 13.97 2.12 -4.73
N LEU A 136 14.25 0.99 -5.38
CA LEU A 136 15.34 0.87 -6.35
C LEU A 136 15.13 1.76 -7.58
N VAL A 137 13.91 1.79 -8.12
CA VAL A 137 13.55 2.68 -9.24
C VAL A 137 13.73 4.14 -8.82
N MET A 138 13.24 4.51 -7.64
CA MET A 138 13.39 5.89 -7.15
C MET A 138 14.87 6.25 -6.96
N LYS A 139 15.68 5.35 -6.39
CA LYS A 139 17.10 5.57 -6.14
C LYS A 139 17.94 5.64 -7.42
N PHE A 140 17.75 4.72 -8.37
CA PHE A 140 18.67 4.52 -9.50
C PHE A 140 18.14 5.06 -10.84
N VAL A 141 16.88 5.47 -10.93
CA VAL A 141 16.31 6.05 -12.16
C VAL A 141 15.92 7.51 -11.94
N VAL A 142 15.26 7.82 -10.82
CA VAL A 142 14.76 9.18 -10.56
C VAL A 142 15.83 10.09 -9.97
N PHE A 143 16.71 9.54 -9.12
CA PHE A 143 17.76 10.29 -8.42
C PHE A 143 19.19 9.83 -8.79
N ALA A 144 19.36 9.15 -9.92
CA ALA A 144 20.68 8.80 -10.44
C ALA A 144 21.42 10.01 -11.02
#